data_AF-A0A5D9DEW8-F1
#
_entry.id   AF-A0A5D9DEW8-F1
#
_cell.length_a   1.000
_cell.length_b   1.000
_cell.length_c   1.000
_cell.angle_alpha   90.00
_cell.angle_beta   90.00
_cell.angle_gamma   90.00
#
_symmetry.space_group_name_H-M   'P 1'
#
loop_
_entity.id
_entity.type
_entity.pdbx_description
1 polymer ?
#
loop_
_entity_poly.entity_id
_entity_poly.type
_entity_poly.pdbx_seq_one_letter_code
_entity_poly.pdbx_strand_id
1 'polypeptide(L)' 'MQDINQWLDPKYVQISRKEAARILGRSPTEFDRLRKMDPDCPTGFKTGTERGARVLFRLSEIYRYSEILIERAQA' A
#
# COMPACT_ATOMS: atom_id res chain seq x y z
N MET A 1 23.16 -16.34 5.91
CA MET A 1 23.02 -14.95 6.38
C MET A 1 22.09 -14.27 5.37
N GLN A 2 20.83 -14.00 5.72
CA GLN A 2 19.89 -13.36 4.79
C GLN A 2 20.23 -11.87 4.68
N ASP A 3 20.42 -11.40 3.45
CA ASP A 3 20.86 -10.05 3.12
C ASP A 3 19.74 -9.03 3.44
N ILE A 4 20.03 -8.06 4.31
CA ILE A 4 19.09 -7.01 4.72
C ILE A 4 18.60 -6.18 3.52
N ASN A 5 19.38 -6.11 2.45
CA ASN A 5 19.04 -5.42 1.20
C ASN A 5 17.93 -6.11 0.39
N GLN A 6 17.57 -7.36 0.69
CA GLN A 6 16.48 -8.02 -0.04
C GLN A 6 15.08 -7.55 0.41
N TRP A 7 14.93 -7.02 1.64
CA TRP A 7 13.61 -6.72 2.23
C TRP A 7 13.34 -5.24 2.50
N LEU A 8 14.40 -4.44 2.60
CA LEU A 8 14.31 -2.99 2.65
C LEU A 8 14.83 -2.42 1.33
N ASP A 9 13.91 -1.92 0.51
CA ASP A 9 14.26 -0.97 -0.54
C ASP A 9 14.60 0.37 0.16
N PRO A 10 15.87 0.79 0.23
CA PRO A 10 16.29 1.98 0.96
C PRO A 10 15.77 3.28 0.34
N LYS A 11 15.11 3.21 -0.83
CA LYS A 11 14.61 4.37 -1.56
C LYS A 11 13.20 4.80 -1.15
N TYR A 12 12.38 3.93 -0.55
CA TYR A 12 10.97 4.23 -0.30
C TYR A 12 10.52 3.87 1.12
N VAL A 13 9.94 4.85 1.81
CA VAL A 13 9.29 4.65 3.10
C VAL A 13 8.16 3.62 2.94
N GLN A 14 8.21 2.59 3.76
CA GLN A 14 7.19 1.55 3.82
C GLN A 14 6.22 1.87 4.96
N ILE A 15 4.93 1.73 4.69
CA ILE A 15 3.89 1.99 5.68
C ILE A 15 2.94 0.81 5.81
N SER A 16 2.32 0.70 6.98
CA SER A 16 1.31 -0.30 7.25
C SER A 16 0.01 -0.03 6.49
N ARG A 17 -0.83 -1.06 6.37
CA ARG A 17 -2.20 -0.93 5.86
C ARG A 17 -3.01 0.18 6.56
N LYS A 18 -2.84 0.32 7.89
CA LYS A 18 -3.59 1.31 8.67
C LYS A 18 -3.18 2.74 8.30
N GLU A 19 -1.89 2.97 8.10
CA GLU A 19 -1.37 4.27 7.68
C GLU A 19 -1.76 4.59 6.24
N ALA A 20 -1.65 3.63 5.32
CA ALA A 20 -2.10 3.79 3.94
C ALA A 20 -3.58 4.18 3.85
N ALA A 21 -4.46 3.45 4.56
CA ALA A 21 -5.89 3.78 4.61
C ALA A 21 -6.15 5.19 5.16
N ARG A 22 -5.42 5.57 6.22
CA ARG A 22 -5.54 6.91 6.83
C ARG A 22 -5.11 8.02 5.86
N ILE A 23 -4.03 7.83 5.11
CA ILE A 23 -3.57 8.80 4.10
C ILE A 23 -4.64 9.00 3.03
N LEU A 24 -5.29 7.92 2.58
CA LEU A 24 -6.36 7.97 1.58
C LEU A 24 -7.71 8.46 2.16
N GLY A 25 -7.77 8.83 3.44
CA GLY A 25 -9.01 9.26 4.10
C GLY A 25 -10.06 8.15 4.22
N ARG A 26 -9.65 6.88 4.26
CA ARG A 26 -10.52 5.70 4.32
C ARG A 26 -10.33 4.90 5.59
N SER A 27 -11.34 4.12 5.95
CA SER A 27 -11.18 3.07 6.94
C SER A 27 -10.32 1.91 6.39
N PRO A 28 -9.64 1.13 7.24
CA PRO A 28 -8.86 -0.02 6.78
C PRO A 28 -9.69 -1.06 6.02
N THR A 29 -10.96 -1.22 6.36
CA THR A 29 -11.87 -2.16 5.69
C THR A 29 -12.24 -1.67 4.29
N GLU A 30 -12.51 -0.38 4.10
CA GLU A 30 -12.75 0.19 2.78
C GLU A 30 -11.51 0.09 1.89
N PHE A 31 -10.33 0.34 2.45
CA PHE A 31 -9.09 0.18 1.71
C PHE A 31 -8.88 -1.26 1.24
N ASP A 32 -9.20 -2.27 2.07
CA ASP A 32 -9.15 -3.67 1.62
C ASP A 32 -10.19 -4.02 0.55
N ARG A 33 -11.33 -3.32 0.50
CA ARG A 33 -12.28 -3.47 -0.61
C ARG A 33 -11.73 -2.83 -1.88
N LEU A 34 -11.17 -1.63 -1.81
CA LEU A 34 -10.53 -0.96 -2.94
C LEU A 34 -9.44 -1.83 -3.56
N ARG A 35 -8.57 -2.41 -2.73
CA ARG A 35 -7.52 -3.35 -3.18
C ARG A 35 -8.03 -4.56 -3.96
N LYS A 36 -9.29 -4.96 -3.77
CA LYS A 36 -9.90 -6.10 -4.46
C LYS A 36 -10.66 -5.69 -5.73
N MET A 37 -11.15 -4.46 -5.78
CA MET A 37 -12.09 -4.00 -6.81
C MET A 37 -11.46 -3.02 -7.80
N ASP A 38 -10.47 -2.24 -7.37
CA ASP A 38 -9.82 -1.23 -8.18
C ASP A 38 -8.43 -1.72 -8.61
N PRO A 39 -8.20 -1.95 -9.92
CA PRO A 39 -6.92 -2.44 -10.41
C PRO A 39 -5.76 -1.44 -10.20
N ASP A 40 -6.06 -0.15 -10.05
CA ASP A 40 -5.05 0.89 -9.80
C ASP A 40 -4.68 1.00 -8.30
N CYS A 41 -5.44 0.34 -7.42
CA CYS A 41 -5.15 0.35 -6.00
C CYS A 41 -3.91 -0.48 -5.68
N PRO A 42 -2.94 0.05 -4.91
CA PRO A 42 -1.68 -0.64 -4.65
C PRO A 42 -1.90 -1.95 -3.89
N THR A 43 -1.28 -3.01 -4.39
CA THR A 43 -1.40 -4.37 -3.83
C THR A 43 -0.62 -4.54 -2.53
N GLY A 44 0.50 -3.81 -2.40
CA GLY A 44 1.47 -3.95 -1.32
C GLY A 44 2.32 -5.22 -1.45
N PHE A 45 3.30 -5.36 -0.59
CA PHE A 45 4.21 -6.52 -0.55
C PHE A 45 4.19 -7.17 0.84
N LYS A 46 4.34 -8.49 0.87
CA LYS A 46 4.41 -9.25 2.11
C LYS A 46 5.84 -9.24 2.64
N THR A 47 6.01 -9.04 3.94
CA THR A 47 7.33 -9.10 4.61
C THR A 47 7.79 -10.53 4.94
N GLY A 48 7.14 -11.54 4.39
CA GLY A 48 7.41 -12.95 4.68
C GLY A 48 6.48 -13.89 3.91
N THR A 49 6.79 -15.18 3.95
CA THR A 49 6.03 -16.25 3.27
C THR A 49 4.90 -16.82 4.13
N GLU A 50 4.84 -16.46 5.40
CA GLU A 50 3.86 -17.00 6.34
C GLU A 50 2.43 -16.49 6.09
N ARG A 51 1.44 -17.30 6.47
CA ARG A 51 0.01 -16.97 6.30
C ARG A 51 -0.42 -15.69 7.02
N GLY A 52 0.30 -15.30 8.08
CA GLY A 52 0.10 -14.06 8.84
C GLY A 52 1.08 -12.94 8.49
N ALA A 53 1.85 -13.06 7.40
CA ALA A 53 2.84 -12.06 7.03
C ALA A 53 2.19 -10.68 6.85
N ARG A 54 2.82 -9.66 7.42
CA ARG A 54 2.34 -8.28 7.31
C ARG A 54 2.46 -7.83 5.86
N VAL A 55 1.43 -7.15 5.38
CA VAL A 55 1.47 -6.45 4.10
C VAL A 55 1.84 -5.00 4.37
N LEU A 56 2.92 -4.57 3.74
CA LEU A 56 3.38 -3.19 3.73
C LEU A 56 3.16 -2.57 2.34
N PHE A 57 3.13 -1.25 2.30
CA PHE A 57 2.91 -0.47 1.10
C PHE A 57 4.03 0.55 0.96
N ARG A 58 4.46 0.82 -0.27
CA ARG A 58 5.34 1.96 -0.48
C ARG A 58 4.52 3.23 -0.36
N LEU A 59 5.01 4.20 0.42
CA LEU A 59 4.33 5.48 0.62
C LEU A 59 4.08 6.21 -0.72
N SER A 60 5.03 6.13 -1.65
CA SER A 60 4.91 6.73 -2.99
C SER A 60 3.78 6.14 -3.81
N GLU A 61 3.55 4.83 -3.74
CA GLU A 61 2.44 4.16 -4.43
C GLU A 61 1.09 4.58 -3.87
N ILE A 62 1.01 4.82 -2.55
CA ILE A 62 -0.21 5.35 -1.91
C ILE A 62 -0.51 6.77 -2.40
N TYR A 63 0.49 7.66 -2.44
CA TYR A 63 0.28 9.02 -2.93
C TYR A 63 -0.10 9.04 -4.41
N ARG A 64 0.55 8.22 -5.25
CA ARG A 64 0.17 8.08 -6.66
C ARG A 64 -1.29 7.63 -6.82
N TYR A 65 -1.73 6.66 -6.01
CA TYR A 65 -3.13 6.23 -6.05
C TYR A 65 -4.08 7.34 -5.56
N SER A 66 -3.67 8.14 -4.58
CA SER A 66 -4.43 9.33 -4.17
C SER A 66 -4.63 10.32 -5.31
N GLU A 67 -3.61 10.54 -6.15
CA GLU A 67 -3.71 11.40 -7.33
C GLU A 67 -4.75 10.85 -8.31
N ILE A 68 -4.70 9.55 -8.63
CA ILE A 68 -5.68 8.87 -9.50
C ILE A 68 -7.11 9.05 -8.97
N LEU A 69 -7.32 8.92 -7.65
CA LEU A 69 -8.64 9.12 -7.05
C LEU A 69 -9.14 10.56 -7.20
N ILE A 70 -8.26 11.55 -7.10
CA ILE A 70 -8.59 12.96 -7.28
C ILE A 70 -8.93 13.23 -8.74
N GLU A 71 -8.12 12.76 -9.68
CA GLU A 71 -8.34 12.91 -11.12
C GLU A 71 -9.69 12.33 -11.54
N ARG A 72 -10.01 11.10 -11.09
CA ARG A 72 -11.30 10.46 -11.36
C ARG A 72 -12.49 11.19 -10.73
N ALA A 73 -12.30 11.89 -9.61
CA ALA A 73 -13.36 12.66 -8.97
C ALA A 73 -13.64 14.01 -9.65
N GLN A 74 -12.70 14.48 -10.48
CA GLN A 74 -12.80 15.73 -11.23
C GLN A 74 -13.24 15.53 -12.69
N ALA A 75 -13.26 14.30 -13.17
CA ALA A 75 -13.74 13.90 -14.50
C ALA A 75 -15.26 13.68 -14.51
#